data_AF-A0A0F9TF27-F1
#
_entry.id   AF-A0A0F9TF27-F1
#
_cell.length_a   1.000
_cell.length_b   1.000
_cell.length_c   1.000
_cell.angle_alpha   90.00
_cell.angle_beta   90.00
_cell.angle_gamma   90.00
#
_symmetry.space_group_name_H-M   'P 1'
#
loop_
_entity.id
_entity.type
_entity.pdbx_description
1 polymer ?
#
loop_
_entity_poly.entity_id
_entity_poly.type
_entity_poly.pdbx_seq_one_letter_code
_entity_poly.pdbx_strand_id
1 'polypeptide(L)'
;MTALYGQMECKLYPSAFSGEVVFQVNTINKQSYEGVAPKHYVTYDAQLTRNGVNGQVKVRVLVNGGKEARVSVPDGQILTVSADKVHEI
;
A
#
# COMPACT_ATOMS: atom_id res chain seq x y z
N MET A 1 -15.86 -16.40 1.49
CA MET A 1 -15.76 -14.94 1.65
C MET A 1 -14.87 -14.42 0.53
N THR A 2 -15.43 -13.63 -0.37
CA THR A 2 -14.67 -13.04 -1.50
C THR A 2 -13.57 -12.15 -0.92
N ALA A 3 -12.33 -12.33 -1.39
CA ALA A 3 -11.25 -11.43 -1.01
C ALA A 3 -11.56 -10.04 -1.59
N LEU A 4 -11.88 -9.07 -0.75
CA LEU A 4 -11.99 -7.68 -1.18
C LEU A 4 -10.59 -7.15 -1.43
N TYR A 5 -10.33 -6.65 -2.63
CA TYR A 5 -9.09 -5.96 -2.94
C TYR A 5 -9.33 -4.46 -2.80
N GLY A 6 -8.34 -3.77 -2.28
CA GLY A 6 -8.37 -2.32 -2.16
C GLY A 6 -7.11 -1.70 -2.73
N GLN A 7 -7.17 -0.41 -2.98
CA GLN A 7 -6.02 0.43 -3.25
C GLN A 7 -5.83 1.38 -2.08
N MET A 8 -4.58 1.54 -1.69
CA MET A 8 -4.19 2.47 -0.63
C MET A 8 -3.16 3.45 -1.17
N GLU A 9 -3.38 4.72 -0.89
CA GLU A 9 -2.43 5.78 -1.21
C GLU A 9 -1.13 5.59 -0.41
N CYS A 10 0.00 5.65 -1.11
CA CYS A 10 1.32 5.43 -0.56
C CYS A 10 2.35 6.30 -1.27
N LYS A 11 3.50 6.44 -0.65
CA LYS A 11 4.67 7.05 -1.28
C LYS A 11 5.59 5.96 -1.78
N LEU A 12 5.91 5.98 -3.06
CA LEU A 12 6.68 4.95 -3.74
C LEU A 12 8.09 5.44 -4.01
N TYR A 13 9.07 4.58 -3.74
CA TYR A 13 10.48 4.85 -3.94
C TYR A 13 11.09 3.78 -4.84
N PRO A 14 12.14 4.12 -5.60
CA PRO A 14 12.88 3.14 -6.38
C PRO A 14 13.51 2.11 -5.45
N SER A 15 13.23 0.82 -5.70
CA SER A 15 13.96 -0.28 -5.05
C SER A 15 15.31 -0.51 -5.74
N ALA A 16 16.24 -1.15 -5.03
CA ALA A 16 17.48 -1.64 -5.63
C ALA A 16 17.23 -2.76 -6.66
N PHE A 17 16.08 -3.42 -6.58
CA PHE A 17 15.68 -4.50 -7.47
C PHE A 17 14.80 -3.99 -8.62
N SER A 18 15.14 -4.38 -9.86
CA SER A 18 14.48 -3.89 -11.08
C SER A 18 12.99 -4.24 -11.18
N GLY A 19 12.52 -5.26 -10.45
CA GLY A 19 11.13 -5.71 -10.47
C GLY A 19 10.24 -5.13 -9.35
N GLU A 20 10.83 -4.41 -8.40
CA GLU A 20 10.17 -4.05 -7.14
C GLU A 20 10.23 -2.55 -6.90
N VAL A 21 9.36 -2.09 -6.02
CA VAL A 21 9.33 -0.72 -5.51
C VAL A 21 9.20 -0.78 -4.00
N VAL A 22 9.74 0.22 -3.32
CA VAL A 22 9.49 0.41 -1.89
C VAL A 22 8.24 1.27 -1.77
N PHE A 23 7.24 0.82 -1.03
CA PHE A 23 6.07 1.62 -0.72
C PHE A 23 6.07 1.99 0.76
N GLN A 24 5.73 3.25 1.03
CA GLN A 24 5.63 3.80 2.36
C GLN A 24 4.18 4.22 2.61
N VAL A 25 3.59 3.70 3.69
CA VAL A 25 2.19 3.93 4.05
C VAL A 25 2.10 4.37 5.50
N ASN A 26 1.19 5.30 5.78
CA ASN A 26 0.97 5.79 7.14
C ASN A 26 -0.18 5.02 7.78
N THR A 27 0.15 4.23 8.81
CA THR A 27 -0.80 3.46 9.61
C THR A 27 -1.55 4.34 10.62
N ILE A 28 -2.60 3.80 11.24
CA ILE A 28 -3.41 4.51 12.26
C ILE A 28 -2.59 5.00 13.46
N ASN A 29 -1.49 4.33 13.79
CA ASN A 29 -0.64 4.65 14.93
C ASN A 29 0.36 5.78 14.63
N LYS A 30 0.16 6.52 13.54
CA LYS A 30 1.11 7.50 12.98
C LYS A 30 2.50 6.90 12.70
N GLN A 31 2.58 5.57 12.58
CA GLN A 31 3.80 4.89 12.16
C GLN A 31 3.80 4.78 10.64
N SER A 32 4.85 5.33 10.02
CA SER A 32 5.14 5.07 8.62
C SER A 32 5.70 3.67 8.52
N TYR A 33 5.00 2.81 7.79
CA TYR A 33 5.46 1.47 7.44
C TYR A 33 6.06 1.51 6.04
N GLU A 34 7.20 0.86 5.87
CA GLU A 34 7.88 0.70 4.59
C GLU A 34 7.95 -0.79 4.26
N GLY A 35 7.49 -1.16 3.06
CA GLY A 35 7.55 -2.52 2.55
C GLY A 35 7.93 -2.53 1.08
N VAL A 36 8.16 -3.73 0.53
CA VAL A 36 8.43 -3.91 -0.90
C VAL A 36 7.23 -4.50 -1.62
N ALA A 37 6.93 -3.94 -2.78
CA ALA A 37 5.86 -4.42 -3.64
C ALA A 37 6.40 -4.67 -5.05
N PRO A 38 5.97 -5.75 -5.72
CA PRO A 38 6.21 -5.90 -7.15
C PRO A 38 5.58 -4.73 -7.92
N LYS A 39 6.21 -4.29 -9.01
CA LYS A 39 5.72 -3.16 -9.83
C LYS A 39 4.27 -3.30 -10.31
N HIS A 40 3.77 -4.51 -10.51
CA HIS A 40 2.39 -4.76 -10.95
C HIS A 40 1.35 -4.67 -9.81
N TYR A 41 1.79 -4.60 -8.55
CA TYR A 41 0.93 -4.33 -7.39
C TYR A 41 0.81 -2.84 -7.09
N VAL A 42 1.59 -1.98 -7.75
CA VAL A 42 1.55 -0.54 -7.53
C VAL A 42 1.09 0.19 -8.78
N THR A 43 0.45 1.34 -8.58
CA THR A 43 0.07 2.26 -9.64
C THR A 43 0.66 3.62 -9.29
N TYR A 44 1.33 4.25 -10.24
CA TYR A 44 1.92 5.57 -10.07
C TYR A 44 1.85 6.35 -11.38
N ASP A 45 1.47 7.61 -11.30
CA ASP A 45 1.36 8.48 -12.47
C ASP A 45 2.70 9.09 -12.90
N ALA A 46 3.70 9.09 -12.01
CA ALA A 46 4.99 9.74 -12.21
C ALA A 46 6.16 8.75 -12.17
N GLN A 47 7.22 9.02 -12.93
CA GLN A 47 8.44 8.22 -12.89
C GLN A 47 9.04 8.23 -11.47
N LEU A 48 9.34 7.04 -10.93
CA LEU A 48 9.94 6.89 -9.60
C LEU A 48 11.23 7.69 -9.49
N THR A 49 11.26 8.68 -8.59
CA THR A 49 12.45 9.47 -8.28
C THR A 49 12.98 9.10 -6.90
N ARG A 50 14.24 9.45 -6.62
CA ARG A 50 14.84 9.24 -5.29
C ARG A 50 14.10 9.98 -4.16
N ASN A 51 13.32 11.01 -4.48
CA ASN A 51 12.52 11.77 -3.52
C ASN A 51 11.19 11.09 -3.16
N GLY A 52 10.88 9.99 -3.84
CA GLY A 52 9.61 9.29 -3.81
C GLY A 52 8.52 10.00 -4.61
N VAL A 53 7.59 9.23 -5.15
CA VAL A 53 6.42 9.72 -5.86
C VAL A 53 5.15 9.24 -5.16
N ASN A 54 4.08 10.01 -5.24
CA ASN A 54 2.80 9.55 -4.75
C ASN A 54 2.26 8.50 -5.72
N GLY A 55 1.66 7.45 -5.18
CA GLY A 55 1.01 6.41 -5.94
C GLY A 55 0.09 5.60 -5.05
N GLN A 56 -0.32 4.45 -5.56
CA GLN A 56 -1.24 3.56 -4.88
C GLN A 56 -0.65 2.15 -4.88
N VAL A 57 -0.85 1.42 -3.78
CA VAL A 57 -0.51 0.01 -3.67
C VAL A 57 -1.78 -0.80 -3.53
N LYS A 58 -1.88 -1.87 -4.33
CA LYS A 58 -2.94 -2.86 -4.25
C LYS A 58 -2.73 -3.70 -3.01
N VAL A 59 -3.72 -3.72 -2.14
CA VAL A 59 -3.74 -4.47 -0.89
C VAL A 59 -4.94 -5.39 -0.85
N ARG A 60 -4.84 -6.45 -0.06
CA ARG A 60 -5.96 -7.34 0.19
C ARG A 60 -6.64 -6.94 1.49
N VAL A 61 -7.89 -6.55 1.43
CA VAL A 61 -8.68 -6.17 2.60
C VAL A 61 -9.14 -7.44 3.31
N LEU A 62 -8.69 -7.62 4.55
CA LEU A 62 -9.06 -8.74 5.40
C LEU A 62 -10.29 -8.41 6.23
N VAL A 63 -10.31 -7.20 6.79
CA VAL A 63 -11.40 -6.67 7.61
C VAL A 63 -11.51 -5.19 7.30
N ASN A 64 -12.71 -4.72 6.95
CA ASN A 64 -13.02 -3.29 6.85
C ASN A 64 -14.22 -3.02 7.77
N GLY A 65 -13.98 -2.35 8.89
CA GLY A 65 -15.00 -2.18 9.93
C GLY A 65 -14.87 -0.85 10.66
N GLY A 66 -15.91 -0.02 10.58
CA GLY A 66 -15.92 1.27 11.26
C GLY A 66 -14.86 2.22 10.71
N LYS A 67 -13.87 2.59 11.53
CA LYS A 67 -12.80 3.56 11.20
C LYS A 67 -11.48 2.90 10.78
N GLU A 68 -11.38 1.58 10.90
CA GLU A 68 -10.12 0.85 10.75
C GLU A 68 -10.29 -0.29 9.74
N ALA A 69 -9.28 -0.48 8.91
CA ALA A 69 -9.17 -1.56 7.96
C ALA A 69 -7.88 -2.36 8.22
N ARG A 70 -8.02 -3.68 8.30
CA ARG A 70 -6.88 -4.60 8.27
C ARG A 70 -6.64 -5.02 6.84
N VAL A 71 -5.47 -4.69 6.34
CA VAL A 71 -5.07 -4.98 4.96
C VAL A 71 -3.81 -5.81 4.95
N SER A 72 -3.76 -6.83 4.10
CA SER A 72 -2.55 -7.56 3.78
C SER A 72 -1.87 -6.88 2.59
N VAL A 73 -0.64 -6.44 2.82
CA VAL A 73 0.21 -5.82 1.80
C VAL A 73 0.92 -6.88 0.96
N PRO A 74 1.39 -6.54 -0.26
CA PRO A 74 2.11 -7.48 -1.14
C PRO A 74 3.37 -8.10 -0.52
N ASP A 75 3.99 -7.45 0.46
CA ASP A 75 5.10 -8.00 1.26
C ASP A 75 4.68 -9.19 2.16
N GLY A 76 3.37 -9.47 2.25
CA GLY A 76 2.80 -10.52 3.09
C GLY A 76 2.45 -10.05 4.51
N GLN A 77 2.87 -8.85 4.91
CA GLN A 77 2.49 -8.27 6.20
C GLN A 77 1.03 -7.86 6.27
N ILE A 78 0.48 -7.81 7.48
CA ILE A 78 -0.87 -7.31 7.77
C ILE A 78 -0.74 -5.99 8.50
N LEU A 79 -1.25 -4.92 7.89
CA LEU A 79 -1.26 -3.57 8.44
C LEU A 79 -2.67 -3.18 8.88
N THR A 80 -2.74 -2.40 9.95
CA THR A 80 -3.98 -1.72 10.36
C THR A 80 -3.90 -0.27 9.90
N VAL A 81 -4.77 0.11 8.99
CA VAL A 81 -4.83 1.43 8.36
C VAL A 81 -6.24 2.02 8.55
N SER A 82 -6.40 3.33 8.34
CA SER A 82 -7.73 3.94 8.39
C SER A 82 -8.56 3.43 7.22
N ALA A 83 -9.84 3.09 7.47
CA ALA A 83 -10.76 2.65 6.43
C ALA A 83 -10.89 3.68 5.29
N ASP A 84 -10.83 4.98 5.62
CA ASP A 84 -10.88 6.08 4.64
C ASP A 84 -9.71 6.08 3.64
N LYS A 85 -8.60 5.39 3.95
CA LYS A 85 -7.42 5.30 3.07
C LYS A 85 -7.47 4.09 2.14
N VAL A 86 -8.46 3.22 2.28
CA VAL A 86 -8.59 2.00 1.51
C VAL A 86 -9.81 2.14 0.60
N HIS A 87 -9.56 2.31 -0.70
CA HIS A 87 -10.60 2.36 -1.70
C HIS A 87 -10.80 0.97 -2.30
N GLU A 88 -12.00 0.41 -2.21
CA GLU A 88 -12.35 -0.86 -2.86
C GLU A 88 -12.32 -0.70 -4.39
N ILE A 89 -11.83 -1.74 -5.08
CA ILE A 89 -11.73 -1.81 -6.55
C ILE A 89 -12.46 -3.01 -7.13
#